data_AF-A0A7Y3JF88-F1
#
_entry.id   AF-A0A7Y3JF88-F1
#
_cell.length_a   1.000
_cell.length_b   1.000
_cell.length_c   1.000
_cell.angle_alpha   90.00
_cell.angle_beta   90.00
_cell.angle_gamma   90.00
#
_symmetry.space_group_name_H-M   'P 1'
#
loop_
_entity.id
_entity.type
_entity.pdbx_description
1 polymer ?
#
loop_
_entity_poly.entity_id
_entity_poly.type
_entity_poly.pdbx_seq_one_letter_code
_entity_poly.pdbx_strand_id
1 'polypeptide(L)'
;MGFLSNLQEEFTSVWTLLNDTSTALARAKLFQEYENDLRTWRSLLQRRGQDPQVTSEVRQNLKALRTQLRSQGLELILGQKDIVTKGWRHDDAVLDGFRRCVLLVQARDVFWITGSESHGQLKSALGARLGMNDIDSWPGVHSLWFRWVNKTLELSGADSEPAQEWEIFRRLVDEKKNFLIKRLQNLR
;
A
#
# COMPACT_ATOMS: atom_id res chain seq x y z
N MET A 1 14.23 7.47 20.05
CA MET A 1 13.22 6.56 19.46
C MET A 1 13.91 5.45 18.67
N GLY A 2 14.43 4.39 19.30
CA GLY A 2 15.23 3.37 18.58
C GLY A 2 15.26 1.95 19.16
N PHE A 3 14.85 1.76 20.42
CA PHE A 3 14.89 0.43 21.05
C PHE A 3 13.77 -0.51 20.56
N LEU A 4 12.56 0.00 20.34
CA LEU A 4 11.42 -0.82 19.91
C LEU A 4 11.54 -1.29 18.44
N SER A 5 12.15 -0.48 17.57
CA SER A 5 12.39 -0.85 16.17
C SER A 5 13.44 -1.95 16.05
N ASN A 6 14.50 -1.90 16.85
CA ASN A 6 15.58 -2.90 16.81
C ASN A 6 15.10 -4.27 17.30
N LEU A 7 14.22 -4.31 18.31
CA LEU A 7 13.61 -5.54 18.80
C LEU A 7 12.64 -6.15 17.76
N GLN A 8 11.79 -5.33 17.12
CA GLN A 8 10.90 -5.82 16.05
C GLN A 8 11.68 -6.37 14.84
N GLU A 9 12.84 -5.79 14.52
CA GLU A 9 13.74 -6.27 13.47
C GLU A 9 14.39 -7.62 13.79
N GLU A 10 14.49 -8.00 15.06
CA GLU A 10 15.01 -9.31 15.48
C GLU A 10 14.02 -10.43 15.12
N PHE A 11 12.74 -10.22 15.40
CA PHE A 11 11.70 -11.25 15.26
C PHE A 11 11.03 -11.27 13.88
N THR A 12 11.23 -10.24 13.05
CA THR A 12 10.68 -10.17 11.69
C THR A 12 11.42 -11.12 10.75
N SER A 13 10.73 -11.74 9.78
CA SER A 13 11.42 -12.57 8.77
C SER A 13 12.39 -11.72 7.93
N VAL A 14 13.53 -12.29 7.53
CA VAL A 14 14.52 -11.55 6.71
C VAL A 14 13.90 -11.10 5.39
N TRP A 15 13.01 -11.91 4.82
CA TRP A 15 12.23 -11.55 3.63
C TRP A 15 11.37 -10.31 3.83
N THR A 16 10.66 -10.23 4.94
CA THR A 16 9.86 -9.05 5.28
C THR A 16 10.74 -7.83 5.50
N LEU A 17 11.88 -7.99 6.20
CA LEU A 17 12.83 -6.91 6.44
C LEU A 17 13.41 -6.34 5.13
N LEU A 18 13.79 -7.23 4.20
CA LEU A 18 14.30 -6.88 2.88
C LEU A 18 13.26 -6.13 2.05
N ASN A 19 12.01 -6.59 2.09
CA ASN A 19 10.93 -6.02 1.32
C ASN A 19 10.47 -4.65 1.87
N ASP A 20 10.32 -4.52 3.18
CA ASP A 20 9.99 -3.26 3.84
C ASP A 20 11.11 -2.22 3.58
N THR A 21 12.39 -2.63 3.61
CA THR A 21 13.53 -1.77 3.30
C THR A 21 13.56 -1.33 1.83
N SER A 22 13.33 -2.26 0.89
CA SER A 22 13.22 -1.95 -0.55
C SER A 22 12.13 -0.91 -0.81
N THR A 23 10.98 -1.08 -0.14
CA THR A 23 9.83 -0.17 -0.31
C THR A 23 10.15 1.22 0.23
N ALA A 24 10.80 1.31 1.39
CA ALA A 24 11.19 2.59 1.96
C ALA A 24 12.21 3.33 1.08
N LEU A 25 13.18 2.62 0.51
CA LEU A 25 14.15 3.19 -0.43
C LEU A 25 13.49 3.69 -1.73
N ALA A 26 12.52 2.96 -2.26
CA ALA A 26 11.74 3.40 -3.42
C ALA A 26 10.97 4.69 -3.13
N ARG A 27 10.36 4.81 -1.94
CA ARG A 27 9.69 6.06 -1.52
C ARG A 27 10.66 7.24 -1.40
N ALA A 28 11.84 6.98 -0.85
CA ALA A 28 12.88 7.98 -0.71
C ALA A 28 13.54 8.37 -2.04
N LYS A 29 13.17 7.73 -3.16
CA LYS A 29 13.84 7.85 -4.47
C LYS A 29 15.33 7.46 -4.44
N LEU A 30 15.72 6.65 -3.46
CA LEU A 30 17.08 6.14 -3.28
C LEU A 30 17.25 4.71 -3.79
N PHE A 31 16.18 4.09 -4.31
CA PHE A 31 16.22 2.68 -4.70
C PHE A 31 17.35 2.33 -5.68
N GLN A 32 17.61 3.20 -6.66
CA GLN A 32 18.65 2.95 -7.67
C GLN A 32 20.05 2.83 -7.05
N GLU A 33 20.33 3.57 -5.98
CA GLU A 33 21.63 3.53 -5.30
C GLU A 33 21.89 2.18 -4.60
N TYR A 34 20.83 1.50 -4.17
CA TYR A 34 20.89 0.28 -3.37
C TYR A 34 20.35 -0.96 -4.12
N GLU A 35 19.95 -0.81 -5.38
CA GLU A 35 19.27 -1.86 -6.14
C GLU A 35 20.12 -3.13 -6.25
N ASN A 36 21.43 -2.98 -6.50
CA ASN A 36 22.36 -4.08 -6.64
C ASN A 36 22.49 -4.90 -5.35
N ASP A 37 22.58 -4.23 -4.20
CA ASP A 37 22.67 -4.90 -2.89
C ASP A 37 21.38 -5.65 -2.58
N LEU A 38 20.22 -4.99 -2.77
CA LEU A 38 18.91 -5.60 -2.58
C LEU A 38 18.69 -6.81 -3.49
N ARG A 39 19.12 -6.73 -4.76
CA ARG A 39 19.03 -7.85 -5.71
C ARG A 39 19.94 -9.00 -5.32
N THR A 40 21.13 -8.70 -4.84
CA THR A 40 22.10 -9.70 -4.36
C THR A 40 21.54 -10.45 -3.15
N TRP A 41 21.02 -9.72 -2.16
CA TRP A 41 20.41 -10.31 -0.98
C TRP A 41 19.16 -11.13 -1.31
N ARG A 42 18.30 -10.67 -2.24
CA ARG A 42 17.18 -11.48 -2.75
C ARG A 42 17.68 -12.79 -3.35
N SER A 43 18.67 -12.74 -4.22
CA SER A 43 19.25 -13.93 -4.88
C SER A 43 19.82 -14.93 -3.87
N LEU A 44 20.55 -14.44 -2.86
CA LEU A 44 21.12 -15.26 -1.78
C LEU A 44 20.02 -15.96 -0.98
N LEU A 45 18.98 -15.23 -0.58
CA LEU A 45 17.86 -15.81 0.16
C LEU A 45 17.03 -16.79 -0.70
N GLN A 46 16.89 -16.57 -2.01
CA GLN A 46 16.21 -17.54 -2.89
C GLN A 46 16.97 -18.85 -3.00
N ARG A 47 18.29 -18.78 -3.16
CA ARG A 47 19.13 -19.96 -3.39
C ARG A 47 19.47 -20.71 -2.11
N ARG A 48 19.64 -20.00 -1.00
CA ARG A 48 20.17 -20.53 0.26
C ARG A 48 19.42 -20.03 1.50
N GLY A 49 18.14 -19.66 1.36
CA GLY A 49 17.34 -19.16 2.48
C GLY A 49 17.04 -20.17 3.60
N GLN A 50 17.37 -21.45 3.41
CA GLN A 50 17.34 -22.46 4.46
C GLN A 50 18.66 -22.55 5.25
N ASP A 51 19.73 -21.92 4.77
CA ASP A 51 21.01 -21.84 5.46
C ASP A 51 20.95 -20.73 6.54
N PRO A 52 21.09 -21.08 7.84
CA PRO A 52 21.05 -20.10 8.92
C PRO A 52 22.16 -19.05 8.84
N GLN A 53 23.35 -19.40 8.31
CA GLN A 53 24.45 -18.44 8.17
C GLN A 53 24.12 -17.38 7.13
N VAL A 54 23.66 -17.78 5.94
CA VAL A 54 23.25 -16.85 4.88
C VAL A 54 22.11 -15.95 5.37
N THR A 55 21.14 -16.53 6.07
CA THR A 55 20.00 -15.79 6.62
C THR A 55 20.44 -14.75 7.66
N SER A 56 21.37 -15.14 8.55
CA SER A 56 21.94 -14.24 9.56
C SER A 56 22.76 -13.11 8.94
N GLU A 57 23.61 -13.43 7.97
CA GLU A 57 24.45 -12.46 7.26
C GLU A 57 23.59 -11.41 6.53
N VAL A 58 22.60 -11.84 5.74
CA VAL A 58 21.70 -10.93 5.04
C VAL A 58 20.91 -10.06 6.04
N ARG A 59 20.49 -10.62 7.18
CA ARG A 59 19.82 -9.84 8.23
C ARG A 59 20.74 -8.76 8.81
N GLN A 60 21.99 -9.07 9.12
CA GLN A 60 22.95 -8.11 9.66
C GLN A 60 23.20 -6.98 8.67
N ASN A 61 23.40 -7.31 7.39
CA ASN A 61 23.56 -6.32 6.32
C ASN A 61 22.34 -5.40 6.19
N LEU A 62 21.13 -5.96 6.25
CA LEU A 62 19.90 -5.17 6.24
C LEU A 62 19.79 -4.25 7.46
N LYS A 63 20.11 -4.73 8.65
CA LYS A 63 20.10 -3.90 9.88
C LYS A 63 21.12 -2.77 9.79
N ALA A 64 22.32 -3.04 9.27
CA ALA A 64 23.36 -2.03 9.05
C ALA A 64 22.89 -0.95 8.08
N LEU A 65 22.35 -1.34 6.92
CA LEU A 65 21.77 -0.42 5.95
C LEU A 65 20.66 0.43 6.58
N ARG A 66 19.72 -0.20 7.29
CA ARG A 66 18.61 0.54 7.93
C ARG A 66 19.11 1.51 8.99
N THR A 67 20.18 1.17 9.71
CA THR A 67 20.82 2.07 10.68
C THR A 67 21.46 3.27 9.99
N GLN A 68 22.17 3.03 8.89
CA GLN A 68 22.75 4.09 8.05
C GLN A 68 21.66 5.04 7.52
N LEU A 69 20.59 4.50 6.92
CA LEU A 69 19.49 5.30 6.39
C LEU A 69 18.83 6.16 7.49
N ARG A 70 18.66 5.62 8.71
CA ARG A 70 18.17 6.40 9.86
C ARG A 70 19.12 7.54 10.25
N SER A 71 20.44 7.32 10.21
CA SER A 71 21.41 8.39 10.48
C SER A 71 21.36 9.51 9.43
N GLN A 72 20.87 9.21 8.22
CA GLN A 72 20.61 10.18 7.15
C GLN A 72 19.23 10.84 7.28
N GLY A 73 18.47 10.55 8.34
CA GLY A 73 17.15 11.13 8.61
C GLY A 73 15.98 10.37 7.97
N LEU A 74 16.20 9.20 7.37
CA LEU A 74 15.12 8.38 6.81
C LEU A 74 14.42 7.58 7.91
N GLU A 75 13.13 7.83 8.09
CA GLU A 75 12.31 7.09 9.04
C GLU A 75 11.88 5.73 8.44
N LEU A 76 12.56 4.66 8.88
CA LEU A 76 12.30 3.30 8.43
C LEU A 76 11.40 2.56 9.41
N ILE A 77 10.10 2.71 9.23
CA ILE A 77 9.08 2.04 10.06
C ILE A 77 8.78 0.66 9.48
N LEU A 78 9.04 -0.39 10.26
CA LEU A 78 8.65 -1.76 9.91
C LEU A 78 7.13 -1.88 9.89
N GLY A 79 6.60 -2.61 8.91
CA GLY A 79 5.17 -2.93 8.85
C GLY A 79 4.24 -1.74 8.62
N GLN A 80 4.77 -0.56 8.30
CA GLN A 80 3.94 0.59 7.98
C GLN A 80 3.18 0.32 6.69
N LYS A 81 1.85 0.26 6.81
CA LYS A 81 0.97 0.20 5.66
C LYS A 81 1.09 1.47 4.86
N ASP A 82 0.87 1.36 3.55
CA ASP A 82 0.99 2.46 2.62
C ASP A 82 -0.15 2.48 1.64
N ILE A 83 -0.29 3.59 0.93
CA ILE A 83 -1.30 3.78 -0.11
C ILE A 83 -0.66 4.47 -1.30
N VAL A 84 -0.96 3.96 -2.49
CA VAL A 84 -0.49 4.52 -3.76
C VAL A 84 -1.62 4.48 -4.78
N THR A 85 -1.66 5.47 -5.66
CA THR A 85 -2.55 5.47 -6.82
C THR A 85 -1.82 4.92 -8.04
N LYS A 86 -2.56 4.21 -8.90
CA LYS A 86 -2.10 3.67 -10.18
C LYS A 86 -2.96 4.26 -11.31
N GLY A 87 -2.77 3.81 -12.55
CA GLY A 87 -3.60 4.28 -13.67
C GLY A 87 -5.04 3.80 -13.60
N TRP A 88 -5.66 3.68 -14.76
CA TRP A 88 -7.01 3.13 -14.93
C TRP A 88 -6.99 1.61 -15.03
N ARG A 89 -8.08 0.98 -14.61
CA ARG A 89 -8.28 -0.47 -14.70
C ARG A 89 -9.70 -0.79 -15.14
N HIS A 90 -9.84 -1.93 -15.82
CA HIS A 90 -11.11 -2.48 -16.30
C HIS A 90 -11.41 -3.79 -15.59
N ASP A 91 -12.49 -4.45 -16.00
CA ASP A 91 -12.97 -5.71 -15.42
C ASP A 91 -11.94 -6.85 -15.47
N ASP A 92 -10.99 -6.81 -16.40
CA ASP A 92 -9.87 -7.75 -16.49
C ASP A 92 -8.89 -7.68 -15.31
N ALA A 93 -8.88 -6.57 -14.56
CA ALA A 93 -8.01 -6.38 -13.40
C ALA A 93 -8.27 -7.39 -12.27
N VAL A 94 -9.44 -8.06 -12.27
CA VAL A 94 -9.70 -9.20 -11.37
C VAL A 94 -8.67 -10.31 -11.55
N LEU A 95 -8.21 -10.55 -12.79
CA LEU A 95 -7.17 -11.54 -13.09
C LEU A 95 -5.81 -11.16 -12.48
N ASP A 96 -5.56 -9.86 -12.34
CA ASP A 96 -4.37 -9.29 -11.68
C ASP A 96 -4.51 -9.23 -10.14
N GLY A 97 -5.58 -9.80 -9.59
CA GLY A 97 -5.87 -9.84 -8.16
C GLY A 97 -6.48 -8.55 -7.60
N PHE A 98 -6.98 -7.65 -8.45
CA PHE A 98 -7.75 -6.50 -7.99
C PHE A 98 -9.18 -6.89 -7.60
N ARG A 99 -9.73 -6.14 -6.65
CA ARG A 99 -11.14 -6.21 -6.24
C ARG A 99 -11.80 -4.87 -6.47
N ARG A 100 -13.12 -4.88 -6.71
CA ARG A 100 -13.90 -3.64 -6.83
C ARG A 100 -14.19 -3.06 -5.46
N CYS A 101 -14.15 -1.74 -5.39
CA CYS A 101 -14.49 -0.98 -4.21
C CYS A 101 -15.19 0.31 -4.61
N VAL A 102 -16.15 0.73 -3.79
CA VAL A 102 -16.69 2.10 -3.82
C VAL A 102 -16.36 2.76 -2.50
N LEU A 103 -15.80 3.96 -2.57
CA LEU A 103 -15.48 4.81 -1.43
C LEU A 103 -16.39 6.03 -1.43
N LEU A 104 -16.77 6.50 -0.25
CA LEU A 104 -17.24 7.86 -0.01
C LEU A 104 -16.26 8.51 0.97
N VAL A 105 -15.51 9.50 0.50
CA VAL A 105 -14.54 10.22 1.32
C VAL A 105 -15.15 11.53 1.82
N GLN A 106 -15.24 11.67 3.15
CA GLN A 106 -15.68 12.89 3.82
C GLN A 106 -14.52 13.54 4.57
N ALA A 107 -14.75 14.73 5.11
CA ALA A 107 -13.73 15.50 5.83
C ALA A 107 -13.13 14.74 7.04
N ARG A 108 -13.90 13.88 7.70
CA ARG A 108 -13.50 13.19 8.95
C ARG A 108 -13.56 11.66 8.88
N ASP A 109 -14.23 11.10 7.88
CA ASP A 109 -14.36 9.66 7.74
C ASP A 109 -14.35 9.21 6.28
N VAL A 110 -14.14 7.92 6.10
CA VAL A 110 -14.20 7.25 4.80
C VAL A 110 -15.16 6.07 4.97
N PHE A 111 -16.18 6.01 4.14
CA PHE A 111 -17.08 4.87 4.05
C PHE A 111 -16.73 4.06 2.82
N TRP A 112 -16.91 2.75 2.89
CA TRP A 112 -16.59 1.89 1.77
C TRP A 112 -17.44 0.63 1.72
N ILE A 113 -17.50 0.06 0.53
CA ILE A 113 -17.98 -1.30 0.27
C ILE A 113 -17.08 -1.95 -0.77
N THR A 114 -16.88 -3.25 -0.66
CA THR A 114 -16.11 -4.08 -1.60
C THR A 114 -16.96 -5.27 -2.00
N GLY A 115 -16.74 -5.80 -3.21
CA GLY A 115 -17.53 -6.92 -3.71
C GLY A 115 -17.10 -7.40 -5.08
N SER A 116 -17.82 -8.42 -5.58
CA SER A 116 -17.68 -8.96 -6.93
C SER A 116 -18.65 -8.30 -7.92
N GLU A 117 -19.68 -7.65 -7.40
CA GLU A 117 -20.70 -6.89 -8.10
C GLU A 117 -20.09 -5.71 -8.86
N SER A 118 -20.80 -5.19 -9.86
CA SER A 118 -20.36 -4.00 -10.60
C SER A 118 -20.22 -2.79 -9.69
N HIS A 119 -19.38 -1.81 -10.07
CA HIS A 119 -19.22 -0.57 -9.31
C HIS A 119 -20.55 0.16 -9.10
N GLY A 120 -21.45 0.15 -10.09
CA GLY A 120 -22.79 0.75 -9.96
C GLY A 120 -23.61 0.08 -8.85
N GLN A 121 -23.63 -1.26 -8.82
CA GLN A 121 -24.33 -2.01 -7.76
C GLN A 121 -23.72 -1.74 -6.38
N LEU A 122 -22.38 -1.71 -6.29
CA LEU A 122 -21.67 -1.37 -5.06
C LEU A 122 -21.98 0.06 -4.60
N LYS A 123 -22.07 1.03 -5.51
CA LYS A 123 -22.48 2.40 -5.18
C LYS A 123 -23.88 2.41 -4.58
N SER A 124 -24.87 1.82 -5.26
CA SER A 124 -26.24 1.76 -4.75
C SER A 124 -26.31 1.09 -3.38
N ALA A 125 -25.56 0.00 -3.17
CA ALA A 125 -25.49 -0.68 -1.88
C ALA A 125 -24.85 0.17 -0.78
N LEU A 126 -23.79 0.93 -1.10
CA LEU A 126 -23.19 1.88 -0.17
C LEU A 126 -24.17 3.01 0.18
N GLY A 127 -24.88 3.55 -0.82
CA GLY A 127 -25.92 4.56 -0.64
C GLY A 127 -27.03 4.07 0.29
N ALA A 128 -27.58 2.88 0.02
CA ALA A 128 -28.60 2.26 0.86
C ALA A 128 -28.11 2.05 2.31
N ARG A 129 -26.86 1.59 2.49
CA ARG A 129 -26.25 1.41 3.82
C ARG A 129 -26.12 2.72 4.60
N LEU A 130 -25.91 3.83 3.90
CA LEU A 130 -25.76 5.16 4.49
C LEU A 130 -27.08 5.94 4.56
N GLY A 131 -28.19 5.37 4.08
CA GLY A 131 -29.48 6.06 4.01
C GLY A 131 -29.50 7.20 2.98
N MET A 132 -28.68 7.10 1.94
CA MET A 132 -28.57 8.09 0.86
C MET A 132 -29.37 7.62 -0.37
N ASN A 133 -30.37 8.41 -0.76
CA ASN A 133 -31.24 8.07 -1.90
C ASN A 133 -30.56 8.25 -3.26
N ASP A 134 -29.59 9.15 -3.36
CA ASP A 134 -28.83 9.42 -4.57
C ASP A 134 -27.38 9.65 -4.17
N ILE A 135 -26.60 8.57 -4.05
CA ILE A 135 -25.17 8.66 -3.68
C ILE A 135 -24.31 9.16 -4.86
N ASP A 136 -24.77 9.02 -6.11
CA ASP A 136 -23.97 9.38 -7.28
C ASP A 136 -23.74 10.89 -7.40
N SER A 137 -24.66 11.71 -6.86
CA SER A 137 -24.49 13.16 -6.80
C SER A 137 -23.64 13.65 -5.62
N TRP A 138 -23.23 12.76 -4.70
CA TRP A 138 -22.44 13.17 -3.55
C TRP A 138 -20.97 13.37 -3.92
N PRO A 139 -20.39 14.53 -3.59
CA PRO A 139 -18.98 14.77 -3.82
C PRO A 139 -18.13 13.80 -2.98
N GLY A 140 -17.06 13.29 -3.59
CA GLY A 140 -16.12 12.37 -2.93
C GLY A 140 -16.52 10.90 -3.00
N VAL A 141 -17.48 10.53 -3.87
CA VAL A 141 -17.80 9.14 -4.20
C VAL A 141 -16.90 8.67 -5.34
N HIS A 142 -16.13 7.61 -5.09
CA HIS A 142 -15.13 7.09 -6.02
C HIS A 142 -15.34 5.60 -6.26
N SER A 143 -15.24 5.19 -7.53
CA SER A 143 -15.37 3.80 -7.97
C SER A 143 -13.98 3.28 -8.36
N LEU A 144 -13.44 2.40 -7.54
CA LEU A 144 -12.04 2.05 -7.59
C LEU A 144 -11.82 0.55 -7.74
N TRP A 145 -10.65 0.22 -8.28
CA TRP A 145 -10.03 -1.08 -8.14
C TRP A 145 -8.97 -0.99 -7.05
N PHE A 146 -8.94 -1.99 -6.16
CA PHE A 146 -7.91 -2.06 -5.14
C PHE A 146 -7.28 -3.44 -5.01
N ARG A 147 -6.05 -3.46 -4.50
CA ARG A 147 -5.42 -4.66 -3.96
C ARG A 147 -4.38 -4.30 -2.91
N TRP A 148 -4.06 -5.26 -2.07
CA TRP A 148 -2.91 -5.17 -1.18
C TRP A 148 -1.72 -5.90 -1.79
N VAL A 149 -0.63 -5.19 -2.01
CA VAL A 149 0.66 -5.76 -2.40
C VAL A 149 1.69 -5.30 -1.40
N ASN A 150 2.34 -6.22 -0.69
CA ASN A 150 3.45 -5.90 0.21
C ASN A 150 3.10 -4.78 1.24
N LYS A 151 1.94 -4.88 1.90
CA LYS A 151 1.40 -3.88 2.84
C LYS A 151 1.15 -2.50 2.22
N THR A 152 1.16 -2.40 0.89
CA THR A 152 0.76 -1.20 0.14
C THR A 152 -0.61 -1.44 -0.46
N LEU A 153 -1.55 -0.56 -0.17
CA LEU A 153 -2.84 -0.48 -0.80
C LEU A 153 -2.68 0.24 -2.14
N GLU A 154 -2.77 -0.52 -3.23
CA GLU A 154 -2.81 0.04 -4.58
C GLU A 154 -4.25 0.37 -4.93
N LEU A 155 -4.53 1.62 -5.29
CA LEU A 155 -5.82 2.08 -5.77
C LEU A 155 -5.73 2.52 -7.23
N SER A 156 -6.66 2.08 -8.07
CA SER A 156 -6.75 2.45 -9.49
C SER A 156 -8.16 2.95 -9.79
N GLY A 157 -8.30 3.93 -10.68
CA GLY A 157 -9.62 4.38 -11.14
C GLY A 157 -10.34 3.29 -11.93
N ALA A 158 -11.65 3.16 -11.74
CA ALA A 158 -12.49 2.33 -12.61
C ALA A 158 -12.88 3.13 -13.86
N ASP A 159 -13.08 2.45 -14.98
CA ASP A 159 -13.65 3.03 -16.20
C ASP A 159 -15.01 3.72 -16.02
N SER A 160 -15.80 3.26 -15.05
CA SER A 160 -17.05 3.92 -14.64
C SER A 160 -16.87 5.26 -13.91
N GLU A 161 -15.64 5.65 -13.55
CA GLU A 161 -15.35 6.89 -12.84
C GLU A 161 -14.93 8.02 -13.80
N PRO A 162 -15.51 9.23 -13.68
CA PRO A 162 -15.08 10.37 -14.49
C PRO A 162 -13.60 10.72 -14.24
N ALA A 163 -12.88 11.07 -15.31
CA ALA A 163 -11.46 11.42 -15.22
C ALA A 163 -11.16 12.55 -14.23
N GLN A 164 -12.08 13.51 -14.10
CA GLN A 164 -11.97 14.61 -13.16
C GLN A 164 -12.08 14.16 -11.70
N GLU A 165 -13.01 13.25 -11.40
CA GLU A 165 -13.18 12.70 -10.04
C GLU A 165 -11.97 11.86 -9.63
N TRP A 166 -11.43 11.08 -10.57
CA TRP A 166 -10.19 10.36 -10.34
C TRP A 166 -9.01 11.28 -10.05
N GLU A 167 -8.88 12.40 -10.77
CA GLU A 167 -7.83 13.40 -10.51
C GLU A 167 -7.95 14.00 -9.10
N ILE A 168 -9.17 14.35 -8.70
CA ILE A 168 -9.46 14.86 -7.36
C ILE A 168 -9.07 13.82 -6.30
N PHE A 169 -9.42 12.56 -6.52
CA PHE A 169 -9.05 11.47 -5.62
C PHE A 169 -7.53 11.27 -5.52
N ARG A 170 -6.80 11.32 -6.64
CA ARG A 170 -5.33 11.18 -6.61
C ARG A 170 -4.67 12.24 -5.74
N ARG A 171 -5.08 13.50 -5.91
CA ARG A 171 -4.58 14.62 -5.07
C ARG A 171 -4.95 14.42 -3.61
N LEU A 172 -6.15 13.95 -3.34
CA LEU A 172 -6.60 13.63 -1.98
C LEU A 172 -5.73 12.54 -1.33
N VAL A 173 -5.30 11.52 -2.09
CA VAL A 173 -4.38 10.49 -1.61
C VAL A 173 -3.01 11.07 -1.27
N ASP A 174 -2.50 11.97 -2.12
CA ASP A 174 -1.21 12.62 -1.88
C ASP A 174 -1.24 13.54 -0.65
N GLU A 175 -2.31 14.33 -0.49
CA GLU A 175 -2.47 15.29 0.60
C GLU A 175 -2.81 14.62 1.95
N LYS A 176 -3.65 13.57 1.94
CA LYS A 176 -4.24 12.97 3.15
C LYS A 176 -3.87 11.50 3.33
N LYS A 177 -2.69 11.12 2.83
CA LYS A 177 -2.16 9.76 2.84
C LYS A 177 -2.33 9.01 4.17
N ASN A 178 -1.88 9.63 5.26
CA ASN A 178 -1.92 9.05 6.61
C ASN A 178 -3.35 8.86 7.13
N PHE A 179 -4.26 9.78 6.78
CA PHE A 179 -5.67 9.66 7.13
C PHE A 179 -6.32 8.49 6.39
N LEU A 180 -6.12 8.40 5.07
CA LEU A 180 -6.71 7.35 4.25
C LEU A 180 -6.18 5.97 4.63
N ILE A 181 -4.86 5.80 4.82
CA ILE A 181 -4.32 4.49 5.18
C ILE A 181 -4.83 4.02 6.54
N LYS A 182 -5.01 4.93 7.50
CA LYS A 182 -5.58 4.61 8.82
C LYS A 182 -7.04 4.14 8.73
N ARG A 183 -7.83 4.74 7.84
CA ARG A 183 -9.24 4.36 7.62
C ARG A 183 -9.38 3.09 6.79
N LEU A 184 -8.56 2.93 5.76
CA LEU A 184 -8.62 1.83 4.80
C LEU A 184 -7.73 0.64 5.17
N GLN A 185 -7.06 0.65 6.33
CA GLN A 185 -6.17 -0.44 6.74
C GLN A 185 -6.83 -1.83 6.78
N ASN A 186 -8.16 -1.88 6.92
CA ASN A 186 -8.96 -3.10 6.99
C ASN A 186 -9.78 -3.34 5.71
N LEU A 187 -9.52 -2.60 4.65
CA LEU A 187 -10.15 -2.81 3.35
C LEU A 187 -9.77 -4.21 2.85
N ARG A 188 -10.78 -5.05 2.60
CA ARG A 188 -10.61 -6.46 2.21
C ARG A 188 -11.42 -6.78 0.99
#